data_AF-A0A959D978-F1
#
_entry.id   AF-A0A959D978-F1
#
_cell.length_a   1.000
_cell.length_b   1.000
_cell.length_c   1.000
_cell.angle_alpha   90.00
_cell.angle_beta   90.00
_cell.angle_gamma   90.00
#
_symmetry.space_group_name_H-M   'P 1'
#
loop_
_entity.id
_entity.type
_entity.pdbx_description
1 polymer ?
#
loop_
_entity_poly.entity_id
_entity_poly.type
_entity_poly.pdbx_seq_one_letter_code
_entity_poly.pdbx_strand_id
1 'polypeptide(L)' 'MAYSYANRFEDASRIFDDPDRIQYINTRGNERRFIAVGKAIKFITAVVYSVRSALLRIISARQAKRGEINDYLVIE' A
#
# COMPACT_ATOMS: atom_id res chain seq x y z
N MET A 1 7.92 -22.78 -12.06
CA MET A 1 8.01 -21.32 -12.24
C MET A 1 6.91 -20.65 -11.44
N ALA A 2 7.21 -20.09 -10.27
CA ALA A 2 6.23 -19.32 -9.51
C ALA A 2 6.14 -17.92 -10.12
N TYR A 3 5.08 -17.63 -10.87
CA TYR A 3 4.85 -16.28 -11.37
C TYR A 3 4.42 -15.38 -10.20
N SER A 4 5.34 -14.55 -9.73
CA SER A 4 5.07 -13.50 -8.74
C SER A 4 4.32 -12.34 -9.39
N TYR A 5 3.05 -12.54 -9.73
CA TYR A 5 2.16 -11.47 -10.23
C TYR A 5 1.88 -10.39 -9.17
N ALA A 6 2.13 -10.67 -7.89
CA ALA A 6 1.98 -9.74 -6.77
C ALA A 6 2.94 -8.52 -6.78
N ASN A 7 3.97 -8.53 -7.63
CA ASN A 7 5.10 -7.59 -7.56
C ASN A 7 5.09 -6.52 -8.66
N ARG A 8 4.06 -6.43 -9.51
CA ARG A 8 3.98 -5.34 -10.48
C ARG A 8 3.40 -4.10 -9.81
N PHE A 9 4.12 -2.98 -9.92
CA PHE A 9 3.69 -1.70 -9.35
C PHE A 9 2.32 -1.25 -9.87
N GLU A 10 1.93 -1.67 -11.07
CA GLU A 10 0.62 -1.40 -11.67
C GLU A 10 -0.55 -2.07 -10.93
N ASP A 11 -0.38 -3.31 -10.47
CA ASP A 11 -1.41 -4.00 -9.68
C ASP A 11 -1.50 -3.41 -8.28
N ALA A 12 -0.33 -3.06 -7.70
CA ALA A 12 -0.25 -2.43 -6.39
C ALA A 12 -0.82 -1.01 -6.37
N SER A 13 -0.74 -0.25 -7.47
CA SER A 13 -1.28 1.11 -7.52
C SER A 13 -2.80 1.16 -7.43
N ARG A 14 -3.50 0.06 -7.74
CA ARG A 14 -4.96 -0.02 -7.57
C ARG A 14 -5.43 0.14 -6.12
N ILE A 15 -4.53 0.01 -5.14
CA ILE A 15 -4.83 0.35 -3.75
C ILE A 15 -5.30 1.80 -3.60
N PHE A 16 -4.88 2.70 -4.49
CA PHE A 16 -5.28 4.11 -4.43
C PHE A 16 -6.71 4.33 -4.93
N ASP A 17 -7.29 3.33 -5.62
CA ASP A 17 -8.69 3.31 -6.05
C ASP A 17 -9.61 2.69 -4.99
N ASP A 18 -9.05 2.04 -3.95
CA ASP A 18 -9.82 1.52 -2.83
C ASP A 18 -10.32 2.68 -1.94
N PRO A 19 -11.65 2.89 -1.84
CA PRO A 19 -12.23 3.97 -1.04
C PRO A 19 -12.06 3.73 0.46
N ASP A 20 -11.94 2.47 0.88
CA ASP A 20 -11.87 2.07 2.29
C ASP A 20 -10.42 1.97 2.77
N ARG A 21 -9.44 2.26 1.91
CA ARG A 21 -8.02 2.13 2.25
C ARG A 21 -7.69 2.96 3.49
N ILE A 22 -6.88 2.37 4.35
CA ILE A 22 -6.31 3.08 5.48
C ILE A 22 -4.92 3.61 5.15
N GLN A 23 -4.53 4.69 5.81
CA GLN A 23 -3.24 5.32 5.62
C GLN A 23 -2.57 5.60 6.96
N TYR A 24 -1.28 5.25 7.03
CA TYR A 24 -0.42 5.57 8.15
C TYR A 24 0.72 6.49 7.69
N ILE A 25 1.17 7.38 8.57
CA ILE A 25 2.40 8.15 8.37
C ILE A 25 3.58 7.32 8.91
N ASN A 26 4.61 7.15 8.08
CA ASN A 26 5.86 6.50 8.46
C ASN A 26 7.02 7.41 8.04
N THR A 27 7.41 8.32 8.92
CA THR A 27 8.52 9.23 8.66
C THR A 27 9.85 8.52 8.92
N ARG A 28 10.76 8.52 7.94
CA ARG A 28 12.12 7.97 8.10
C ARG A 28 13.14 9.09 7.87
N GLY A 29 13.73 9.60 8.95
CA GLY A 29 14.57 10.79 8.90
C GLY A 29 13.77 12.00 8.41
N ASN A 30 14.28 12.71 7.40
CA ASN A 30 13.59 13.86 6.81
C ASN A 30 12.62 13.48 5.67
N GLU A 31 12.51 12.20 5.31
CA GLU A 31 11.58 11.75 4.28
C GLU A 31 10.25 11.32 4.90
N ARG A 32 9.19 12.10 4.63
CA ARG A 32 7.82 11.72 4.96
C ARG A 32 7.37 10.61 4.01
N ARG A 33 7.14 9.41 4.54
CA ARG A 33 6.55 8.30 3.79
C ARG A 33 5.19 7.97 4.38
N PHE A 34 4.38 7.34 3.56
CA PHE A 34 3.05 6.89 3.90
C PHE A 34 2.97 5.40 3.62
N ILE A 35 2.16 4.71 4.40
CA ILE A 35 1.77 3.33 4.13
C ILE A 35 0.28 3.35 3.85
N ALA A 36 -0.13 3.00 2.63
CA ALA A 36 -1.53 2.70 2.32
C ALA A 36 -1.74 1.19 2.49
N VAL A 37 -2.84 0.80 3.13
CA VAL A 37 -3.28 -0.59 3.25
C VAL A 37 -4.72 -0.68 2.77
N GLY A 38 -4.99 -1.64 1.89
CA GLY A 38 -6.29 -1.77 1.26
C GLY A 38 -6.37 -2.92 0.27
N LYS A 39 -7.55 -3.12 -0.31
CA LYS A 39 -7.79 -4.11 -1.35
C LYS A 39 -7.06 -3.73 -2.63
N ALA A 40 -6.31 -4.68 -3.14
CA ALA A 40 -5.86 -4.72 -4.52
C ALA A 40 -6.22 -6.09 -5.11
N ILE A 41 -5.92 -6.32 -6.39
CA ILE A 41 -6.47 -7.40 -7.23
C ILE A 41 -6.66 -8.75 -6.53
N LYS A 42 -5.70 -9.22 -5.73
CA LYS A 42 -5.73 -10.59 -5.15
C LYS A 42 -5.62 -10.67 -3.63
N PHE A 43 -5.11 -9.64 -2.97
CA PHE A 43 -4.85 -9.66 -1.53
C PHE A 43 -4.86 -8.23 -1.00
N ILE A 44 -5.10 -8.09 0.31
CA ILE A 44 -4.88 -6.83 1.02
C ILE A 44 -3.39 -6.51 0.89
N THR A 45 -3.12 -5.37 0.26
CA THR A 45 -1.79 -4.92 -0.12
C THR A 45 -1.38 -3.78 0.80
N ALA A 46 -0.08 -3.69 1.08
CA ALA A 46 0.51 -2.54 1.73
C ALA A 46 1.48 -1.86 0.75
N VAL A 47 1.25 -0.59 0.46
CA VAL A 47 2.08 0.24 -0.41
C VAL A 47 2.76 1.32 0.43
N VAL A 48 4.09 1.31 0.46
CA VAL A 48 4.90 2.40 0.99
C VAL A 48 5.17 3.39 -0.12
N TYR A 49 4.83 4.66 0.08
CA TYR A 49 5.04 5.70 -0.92
C TYR A 49 5.43 7.04 -0.30
N SER A 50 5.95 7.94 -1.14
CA SER A 50 6.13 9.34 -0.78
C SER A 50 5.40 10.24 -1.78
N VAL A 51 5.11 11.46 -1.34
CA VAL A 51 4.52 12.50 -2.19
C VAL A 51 5.64 13.47 -2.57
N ARG A 52 5.84 13.69 -3.86
CA ARG A 52 6.75 14.73 -4.38
C ARG A 52 6.01 15.60 -5.36
N SER A 53 5.90 16.89 -5.04
CA SER A 53 5.08 17.84 -5.79
C SER A 53 3.63 17.31 -5.90
N ALA A 54 3.20 16.88 -7.09
CA ALA A 54 1.87 16.35 -7.35
C ALA A 54 1.87 14.84 -7.70
N LEU A 55 2.99 14.14 -7.50
CA LEU A 55 3.14 12.72 -7.87
C LEU A 55 3.31 11.82 -6.64
N LEU A 56 2.66 10.66 -6.68
CA LEU A 56 2.88 9.57 -5.74
C LEU A 56 4.01 8.68 -6.25
N ARG A 57 5.09 8.57 -5.48
CA ARG A 57 6.19 7.66 -5.76
C ARG A 57 6.05 6.42 -4.89
N ILE A 58 5.75 5.28 -5.49
CA ILE A 58 5.80 3.99 -4.79
C ILE A 58 7.26 3.64 -4.49
N ILE A 59 7.54 3.35 -3.22
CA ILE A 59 8.85 2.94 -2.71
C ILE A 59 8.88 1.42 -2.51
N SER A 60 7.77 0.84 -2.07
CA SER A 60 7.62 -0.60 -1.86
C SER A 60 6.16 -1.01 -2.00
N ALA A 61 5.91 -2.18 -2.57
CA ALA A 61 4.61 -2.84 -2.59
C ALA A 61 4.80 -4.27 -2.09
N ARG A 62 3.89 -4.72 -1.22
CA ARG A 62 3.91 -6.06 -0.65
C ARG A 62 2.52 -6.47 -0.18
N GLN A 63 2.36 -7.75 0.09
CA GLN A 63 1.22 -8.20 0.89
C GLN A 63 1.22 -7.50 2.26
N ALA A 64 0.03 -7.11 2.73
CA ALA A 64 -0.14 -6.53 4.05
C ALA A 64 0.18 -7.57 5.15
N LYS A 65 0.76 -7.10 6.25
CA LYS A 65 1.03 -7.94 7.43
C LYS A 65 -0.28 -8.18 8.18
N ARG A 66 -0.32 -9.23 9.00
CA ARG A 66 -1.52 -9.58 9.78
C ARG A 66 -2.11 -8.41 10.58
N GLY A 67 -1.27 -7.59 11.23
CA GLY A 67 -1.73 -6.39 11.95
C GLY A 67 -2.37 -5.35 11.04
N GLU A 68 -1.74 -5.05 9.91
CA GLU A 68 -2.26 -4.12 8.89
C GLU A 68 -3.57 -4.62 8.28
N ILE A 69 -3.69 -5.92 8.05
CA ILE A 69 -4.94 -6.56 7.59
C ILE A 69 -6.05 -6.36 8.62
N ASN A 70 -5.75 -6.64 9.89
CA ASN A 70 -6.75 -6.49 10.96
C ASN A 70 -7.22 -5.04 11.07
N ASP A 71 -6.30 -4.08 11.06
CA ASP A 71 -6.64 -2.66 11.13
C ASP A 71 -7.55 -2.22 9.97
N TYR A 72 -7.33 -2.76 8.76
CA TYR A 72 -8.15 -2.47 7.58
C TYR A 72 -9.54 -3.10 7.66
N LEU A 73 -9.64 -4.35 8.11
CA LEU A 73 -10.91 -5.08 8.18
C LEU A 73 -11.81 -4.63 9.33
N VAL A 74 -11.31 -3.89 10.31
CA VAL A 74 -12.14 -3.33 11.41
C VAL A 74 -13.04 -2.18 10.94
N ILE A 75 -12.81 -1.68 9.71
CA ILE A 75 -13.56 -0.57 9.12
C ILE A 75 -14.70 -1.09 8.21
N GLU A 76 -14.74 -2.40 7.91
CA GLU A 76 -15.84 -3.06 7.19
C GLU A 76 -17.07 -3.34 8.07
#